data_AF-A0A6P1VY43-F1
#
_entry.id   AF-A0A6P1VY43-F1
#
_cell.length_a   1.000
_cell.length_b   1.000
_cell.length_c   1.000
_cell.angle_alpha   90.00
_cell.angle_beta   90.00
_cell.angle_gamma   90.00
#
_symmetry.space_group_name_H-M   'P 1'
#
loop_
_entity.id
_entity.type
_entity.pdbx_description
1 polymer ?
#
loop_
_entity_poly.entity_id
_entity_poly.type
_entity_poly.pdbx_seq_one_letter_code
_entity_poly.pdbx_strand_id
1 'polypeptide(L)'
;MYSPDVAMGLGSIVYALCKLDGRLHQQATKVACELLAEWPYSDLAICAMFLRDNVGEPAEESCAFGLRRMAAKRVELTKETKKRFVTILLRVARAHEGISREELAFIRQFWRELQRM
;
A
#
# COMPACT_ATOMS: atom_id res chain seq x y z
N MET A 1 -12.82 -11.86 4.38
CA MET A 1 -12.99 -10.62 3.59
C MET A 1 -12.71 -9.45 4.53
N TYR A 2 -12.01 -8.40 4.08
CA TYR A 2 -11.75 -7.19 4.90
C TYR A 2 -12.73 -6.08 4.51
N SER A 3 -12.82 -5.01 5.30
CA SER A 3 -13.73 -3.88 5.06
C SER A 3 -13.17 -2.86 4.04
N PRO A 4 -14.04 -2.01 3.47
CA PRO A 4 -13.60 -0.87 2.63
C PRO A 4 -12.54 0.02 3.30
N ASP A 5 -12.59 0.19 4.63
CA ASP A 5 -11.59 0.96 5.39
C ASP A 5 -10.18 0.36 5.25
N VAL A 6 -10.08 -0.97 5.31
CA VAL A 6 -8.81 -1.70 5.14
C VAL A 6 -8.31 -1.56 3.69
N ALA A 7 -9.23 -1.60 2.71
CA ALA A 7 -8.90 -1.40 1.28
C ALA A 7 -8.32 0.00 1.02
N MET A 8 -8.98 1.03 1.58
CA MET A 8 -8.51 2.41 1.52
C MET A 8 -7.14 2.56 2.18
N GLY A 9 -6.94 1.88 3.33
CA GLY A 9 -5.65 1.82 3.98
C GLY A 9 -4.58 1.22 3.07
N LEU A 10 -4.88 0.10 2.40
CA LEU A 10 -3.96 -0.55 1.47
C LEU A 10 -3.57 0.35 0.30
N GLY A 11 -4.54 1.02 -0.33
CA GLY A 11 -4.26 1.99 -1.40
C GLY A 11 -3.34 3.13 -0.96
N SER A 12 -3.48 3.56 0.30
CA SER A 12 -2.60 4.59 0.90
C SER A 12 -1.16 4.06 1.12
N ILE A 13 -1.00 2.82 1.56
CA ILE A 13 0.33 2.22 1.73
C ILE A 13 1.01 1.98 0.37
N VAL A 14 0.25 1.55 -0.64
CA VAL A 14 0.77 1.36 -2.01
C VAL A 14 1.23 2.69 -2.60
N TYR A 15 0.43 3.75 -2.47
CA TYR A 15 0.84 5.10 -2.85
C TYR A 15 2.16 5.52 -2.18
N ALA A 16 2.26 5.33 -0.85
CA ALA A 16 3.44 5.70 -0.09
C ALA A 16 4.70 4.97 -0.58
N LEU A 17 4.59 3.67 -0.90
CA LEU A 17 5.68 2.90 -1.51
C LEU A 17 6.09 3.48 -2.87
N CYS A 18 5.13 3.74 -3.75
CA CYS A 18 5.39 4.25 -5.09
C CYS A 18 5.98 5.67 -5.12
N LYS A 19 5.89 6.42 -4.02
CA LYS A 19 6.36 7.81 -3.91
C LYS A 19 7.54 7.97 -2.95
N LEU A 20 8.22 6.89 -2.56
CA LEU A 20 9.36 6.96 -1.62
C LEU A 20 10.49 7.88 -2.10
N ASP A 21 10.74 7.92 -3.41
CA ASP A 21 11.73 8.79 -4.05
C ASP A 21 11.19 10.20 -4.36
N GLY A 22 9.99 10.52 -3.86
CA GLY A 22 9.32 11.80 -4.08
C GLY A 22 8.58 11.92 -5.42
N ARG A 23 8.60 10.88 -6.29
CA ARG A 23 7.94 10.91 -7.60
C ARG A 23 7.13 9.64 -7.87
N LEU A 24 5.85 9.80 -8.16
CA LEU A 24 5.03 8.68 -8.60
C LEU A 24 5.38 8.33 -10.06
N HIS A 25 6.04 7.20 -10.27
CA HIS A 25 6.39 6.73 -11.61
C HIS A 25 5.19 6.05 -12.29
N GLN A 26 4.84 6.45 -13.52
CA GLN A 26 3.68 5.92 -14.26
C GLN A 26 3.68 4.38 -14.35
N GLN A 27 4.85 3.76 -14.50
CA GLN A 27 4.98 2.30 -14.55
C GLN A 27 4.66 1.63 -13.20
N ALA A 28 5.09 2.22 -12.08
CA ALA A 28 4.73 1.77 -10.73
C ALA A 28 3.23 1.87 -10.51
N THR A 29 2.65 3.01 -10.90
CA THR A 29 1.21 3.28 -10.76
C THR A 29 0.39 2.28 -11.55
N LYS A 30 0.79 1.98 -12.80
CA LYS A 30 0.11 1.00 -13.63
C LYS A 30 0.12 -0.39 -12.98
N VAL A 31 1.29 -0.86 -12.55
CA VAL A 31 1.42 -2.17 -11.92
C VAL A 31 0.69 -2.20 -10.56
N ALA A 32 0.74 -1.12 -9.78
CA ALA A 32 -0.03 -0.98 -8.55
C ALA A 32 -1.55 -1.12 -8.80
N CYS A 33 -2.08 -0.45 -9.83
CA CYS A 33 -3.48 -0.57 -10.21
C CYS A 33 -3.85 -2.01 -10.62
N GLU A 34 -3.05 -2.64 -11.46
CA GLU A 34 -3.27 -4.03 -11.91
C GLU A 34 -3.29 -4.99 -10.71
N LEU A 35 -2.33 -4.84 -9.78
CA LEU A 35 -2.24 -5.67 -8.58
C LEU A 35 -3.39 -5.43 -7.60
N LEU A 36 -3.88 -4.19 -7.48
CA LEU A 36 -5.01 -3.85 -6.63
C LEU A 36 -6.34 -4.32 -7.22
N ALA A 37 -6.47 -4.35 -8.56
CA ALA A 37 -7.67 -4.78 -9.28
C ALA A 37 -8.10 -6.22 -8.97
N GLU A 38 -7.15 -7.08 -8.57
CA GLU A 38 -7.38 -8.49 -8.23
C GLU A 38 -8.10 -8.70 -6.88
N TRP A 39 -8.40 -7.64 -6.11
CA TRP A 39 -8.80 -7.77 -4.70
C TRP A 39 -10.12 -7.09 -4.34
N PRO A 40 -10.75 -7.49 -3.21
CA PRO A 40 -11.97 -6.87 -2.74
C PRO A 40 -11.82 -5.36 -2.58
N TYR A 41 -12.83 -4.61 -3.04
CA TYR A 41 -12.84 -3.14 -2.99
C TYR A 41 -11.66 -2.51 -3.73
N SER A 42 -11.20 -3.15 -4.80
CA SER A 42 -10.14 -2.69 -5.70
C SER A 42 -10.32 -1.23 -6.13
N ASP A 43 -11.52 -0.88 -6.59
CA ASP A 43 -11.83 0.49 -7.03
C ASP A 43 -11.57 1.51 -5.91
N LEU A 44 -11.90 1.15 -4.66
CA LEU A 44 -11.65 2.03 -3.52
C LEU A 44 -10.16 2.15 -3.21
N ALA A 45 -9.40 1.06 -3.28
CA ALA A 45 -7.95 1.10 -3.07
C ALA A 45 -7.25 1.93 -4.16
N ILE A 46 -7.67 1.79 -5.42
CA ILE A 46 -7.15 2.54 -6.57
C ILE A 46 -7.53 4.02 -6.44
N CYS A 47 -8.79 4.33 -6.13
CA CYS A 47 -9.24 5.71 -5.87
C CYS A 47 -8.48 6.34 -4.70
N ALA A 48 -8.23 5.59 -3.63
CA ALA A 48 -7.47 6.09 -2.48
C ALA A 48 -6.03 6.44 -2.85
N MET A 49 -5.40 5.67 -3.74
CA MET A 49 -4.07 5.97 -4.28
C MET A 49 -4.12 7.22 -5.17
N PHE A 50 -5.08 7.29 -6.10
CA PHE A 50 -5.21 8.40 -7.04
C PHE A 50 -5.49 9.74 -6.35
N LEU A 51 -6.39 9.77 -5.36
CA LEU A 51 -6.72 11.01 -4.63
C LEU A 51 -5.50 11.61 -3.94
N ARG A 52 -4.61 10.78 -3.40
CA ARG A 52 -3.39 11.20 -2.71
C ARG A 52 -2.37 11.81 -3.65
N ASP A 53 -2.23 11.19 -4.82
CA ASP A 53 -1.37 11.71 -5.87
C ASP A 53 -1.83 13.09 -6.32
N ASN A 54 -3.13 13.27 -6.54
CA ASN A 54 -3.69 14.56 -6.97
C ASN A 54 -3.51 15.69 -5.96
N VAL A 55 -3.52 15.40 -4.65
CA VAL A 55 -3.26 16.40 -3.61
C VAL A 55 -1.76 16.52 -3.27
N GLY A 56 -0.90 15.76 -3.94
CA GLY A 56 0.54 15.76 -3.69
C GLY A 56 0.91 15.26 -2.30
N GLU A 57 0.09 14.41 -1.66
CA GLU A 57 0.28 13.97 -0.26
C GLU A 57 1.70 13.38 -0.06
N PRO A 58 2.42 13.74 1.01
CA PRO A 58 3.70 13.12 1.34
C PRO A 58 3.57 11.61 1.58
N ALA A 59 4.58 10.83 1.20
CA ALA A 59 4.58 9.38 1.38
C ALA A 59 4.40 8.97 2.84
N GLU A 60 5.03 9.70 3.77
CA GLU A 60 4.95 9.48 5.21
C GLU A 60 3.53 9.67 5.76
N GLU A 61 2.83 10.73 5.33
CA GLU A 61 1.46 11.01 5.74
C GLU A 61 0.49 9.96 5.23
N SER A 62 0.64 9.57 3.97
CA SER A 62 -0.15 8.48 3.39
C SER A 62 0.09 7.15 4.10
N CYS A 63 1.34 6.85 4.44
CA CYS A 63 1.69 5.66 5.21
C CYS A 63 1.03 5.68 6.59
N ALA A 64 1.15 6.80 7.31
CA ALA A 64 0.52 6.98 8.61
C ALA A 64 -1.00 6.84 8.56
N PHE A 65 -1.65 7.41 7.53
CA PHE A 65 -3.09 7.24 7.31
C PHE A 65 -3.45 5.76 7.10
N GLY A 66 -2.73 5.08 6.21
CA GLY A 66 -2.98 3.67 5.88
C GLY A 66 -2.85 2.76 7.10
N LEU A 67 -1.78 2.94 7.88
CA LEU A 67 -1.56 2.21 9.13
C LEU A 67 -2.68 2.48 10.15
N ARG A 68 -3.13 3.72 10.28
CA ARG A 68 -4.20 4.08 11.22
C ARG A 68 -5.53 3.41 10.86
N ARG A 69 -5.87 3.36 9.57
CA ARG A 69 -7.06 2.66 9.06
C ARG A 69 -6.99 1.16 9.31
N MET A 70 -5.84 0.55 9.02
CA MET A 70 -5.61 -0.87 9.27
C MET A 70 -5.66 -1.21 10.77
N ALA A 71 -5.04 -0.40 11.62
CA ALA A 71 -5.03 -0.58 13.07
C ALA A 71 -6.44 -0.49 13.68
N ALA A 72 -7.27 0.43 13.20
CA ALA A 72 -8.67 0.56 13.62
C ALA A 72 -9.51 -0.69 13.29
N LYS A 73 -9.08 -1.46 12.28
CA LYS A 73 -9.73 -2.70 11.81
C LYS A 73 -8.85 -3.93 12.02
N ARG A 74 -7.97 -3.91 13.03
CA ARG A 74 -6.96 -4.97 13.25
C ARG A 74 -7.51 -6.40 13.30
N VAL A 75 -8.74 -6.58 13.79
CA VAL A 75 -9.43 -7.87 13.87
C VAL A 75 -9.72 -8.49 12.48
N GLU A 76 -9.75 -7.67 11.43
CA GLU A 76 -9.96 -8.10 10.04
C GLU A 76 -8.64 -8.50 9.36
N LEU A 77 -7.49 -8.16 9.97
CA LEU A 77 -6.15 -8.44 9.45
C LEU A 77 -5.70 -9.86 9.82
N THR A 78 -6.29 -10.84 9.16
CA THR A 78 -5.84 -12.23 9.32
C THR A 78 -4.38 -12.40 8.87
N LYS A 79 -3.72 -13.47 9.34
CA LYS A 79 -2.36 -13.82 8.90
C LYS A 79 -2.25 -13.91 7.38
N GLU A 80 -3.29 -14.40 6.73
CA GLU A 80 -3.35 -14.50 5.27
C GLU A 80 -3.48 -13.13 4.61
N THR A 81 -4.39 -12.27 5.10
CA THR A 81 -4.55 -10.88 4.62
C THR A 81 -3.24 -10.11 4.74
N LYS A 82 -2.56 -10.19 5.89
CA LYS A 82 -1.27 -9.50 6.13
C LYS A 82 -0.19 -9.96 5.15
N LYS A 83 -0.07 -11.27 4.92
CA LYS A 83 0.88 -11.82 3.94
C LYS A 83 0.59 -11.31 2.53
N ARG A 84 -0.68 -11.31 2.13
CA ARG A 84 -1.12 -10.83 0.80
C ARG A 84 -0.76 -9.36 0.60
N PHE A 85 -0.97 -8.49 1.60
CA PHE A 85 -0.62 -7.08 1.49
C PHE A 85 0.89 -6.87 1.28
N VAL A 86 1.73 -7.61 2.02
CA VAL A 86 3.18 -7.57 1.79
C VAL A 86 3.56 -8.09 0.41
N THR A 87 2.88 -9.14 -0.09
CA THR A 87 3.10 -9.64 -1.46
C THR A 87 2.76 -8.60 -2.51
N ILE A 88 1.69 -7.83 -2.35
CA ILE A 88 1.35 -6.73 -3.26
C ILE A 88 2.49 -5.71 -3.28
N LEU A 89 2.95 -5.24 -2.12
CA LEU A 89 4.04 -4.26 -2.04
C LEU A 89 5.33 -4.78 -2.67
N LEU A 90 5.68 -6.06 -2.45
CA LEU A 90 6.85 -6.67 -3.10
C LEU A 90 6.70 -6.74 -4.62
N ARG A 91 5.49 -7.00 -5.15
CA ARG A 91 5.25 -7.01 -6.60
C ARG A 91 5.28 -5.60 -7.18
N VAL A 92 4.75 -4.61 -6.47
CA VAL A 92 4.84 -3.19 -6.86
C VAL A 92 6.29 -2.73 -6.91
N ALA A 93 7.09 -2.97 -5.86
CA ALA A 93 8.50 -2.58 -5.83
C ALA A 93 9.34 -3.27 -6.93
N ARG A 94 8.98 -4.52 -7.29
CA ARG A 94 9.62 -5.25 -8.40
C ARG A 94 9.19 -4.81 -9.80
N ALA A 95 8.24 -3.89 -9.92
CA ALA A 95 7.77 -3.40 -11.22
C ALA A 95 8.85 -2.61 -11.98
N HIS A 96 9.85 -2.11 -11.24
CA HIS A 96 11.02 -1.42 -11.76
C HIS A 96 12.26 -2.34 -11.76
N GLU A 97 13.42 -1.86 -12.20
CA GLU A 97 14.67 -2.64 -12.35
C GLU A 97 15.29 -3.11 -11.01
N GLY A 98 14.54 -3.88 -10.23
CA GLY A 98 14.89 -4.34 -8.89
C GLY A 98 14.18 -3.57 -7.78
N ILE A 99 14.36 -4.05 -6.54
CA ILE A 99 13.83 -3.40 -5.33
C ILE A 99 14.96 -2.55 -4.73
N SER A 100 14.70 -1.27 -4.50
CA SER A 100 15.64 -0.36 -3.84
C SER A 100 15.81 -0.69 -2.35
N ARG A 101 16.88 -0.19 -1.73
CA ARG A 101 17.09 -0.37 -0.28
C ARG A 101 15.99 0.29 0.54
N GLU A 102 15.48 1.42 0.07
CA GLU A 102 14.43 2.22 0.73
C GLU A 102 13.08 1.52 0.64
N GLU A 103 12.71 1.00 -0.53
CA GLU A 103 11.49 0.19 -0.71
C GLU A 103 11.53 -1.05 0.18
N LEU A 104 12.66 -1.75 0.23
CA LEU A 104 12.81 -2.93 1.07
C LEU A 104 12.71 -2.57 2.57
N ALA A 105 13.28 -1.44 2.99
CA ALA A 105 13.18 -0.95 4.36
C ALA A 105 11.72 -0.59 4.71
N PHE A 106 11.02 0.09 3.80
CA PHE A 106 9.61 0.44 3.93
C PHE A 106 8.74 -0.82 4.09
N ILE A 107 8.91 -1.81 3.20
CA ILE A 107 8.14 -3.06 3.25
C ILE A 107 8.41 -3.82 4.56
N ARG A 108 9.66 -3.85 5.03
CA ARG A 108 10.02 -4.48 6.32
C ARG A 108 9.39 -3.76 7.49
N GLN A 109 9.38 -2.43 7.49
CA GLN A 109 8.73 -1.64 8.53
C GLN A 109 7.23 -1.89 8.54
N PHE A 110 6.59 -1.83 7.36
CA PHE A 110 5.17 -2.12 7.21
C PHE A 110 4.81 -3.54 7.70
N TRP A 111 5.63 -4.55 7.39
CA TRP A 111 5.41 -5.90 7.90
C TRP A 111 5.49 -5.96 9.44
N ARG A 112 6.44 -5.26 10.06
CA ARG A 112 6.55 -5.20 11.52
C ARG A 112 5.32 -4.55 12.15
N GLU A 113 4.82 -3.47 11.57
CA GLU A 113 3.60 -2.81 12.03
C GLU A 113 2.37 -3.72 11.89
N LEU A 114 2.24 -4.43 10.76
CA LEU A 114 1.19 -5.44 10.61
C LEU A 114 1.29 -6.57 11.63
N GLN A 115 2.49 -6.98 12.07
CA GLN A 115 2.63 -8.01 13.11
C GLN A 115 2.19 -7.53 14.50
N ARG A 116 2.23 -6.22 14.76
CA ARG A 116 1.84 -5.61 16.04
C ARG A 116 0.33 -5.38 16.18
N MET A 117 -0.40 -5.33 15.06
CA MET A 117 -1.85 -5.16 15.00
C MET A 117 -2.57 -6.49 15.15
#